data_AF-A0A0V1LX88-F1
#
_entry.id   AF-A0A0V1LX88-F1
#
_cell.length_a   1.000
_cell.length_b   1.000
_cell.length_c   1.000
_cell.angle_alpha   90.00
_cell.angle_beta   90.00
_cell.angle_gamma   90.00
#
_symmetry.space_group_name_H-M   'P 1'
#
loop_
_entity.id
_entity.type
_entity.pdbx_description
1 polymer ?
#
loop_
_entity_poly.entity_id
_entity_poly.type
_entity_poly.pdbx_seq_one_letter_code
_entity_poly.pdbx_strand_id
1 'polypeptide(L)' 'MPDGDFKYIMTYLNHFTKFCILSPLMLKRAEEVASKLLEIFLTFGAPSILQSDNGREFSYDIIAELKTCWPELKLVT' A
#
# COMPACT_ATOMS: atom_id res chain seq x y z
N MET A 1 -8.09 11.57 -24.25
CA MET A 1 -7.46 12.34 -23.16
C MET A 1 -6.40 11.43 -22.56
N PRO A 2 -5.15 11.88 -22.37
CA PRO A 2 -4.18 11.07 -21.64
C PRO A 2 -4.65 10.92 -20.19
N ASP A 3 -4.11 9.95 -19.46
CA ASP A 3 -4.51 9.51 -18.11
C ASP A 3 -4.33 10.55 -16.97
N GLY A 4 -4.26 11.84 -17.30
CA GLY A 4 -4.06 12.95 -16.36
C GLY A 4 -2.70 12.90 -15.70
N ASP A 5 -2.65 13.21 -14.40
CA ASP A 5 -1.43 13.19 -13.58
C ASP A 5 -1.08 11.78 -13.07
N PHE A 6 -1.91 10.77 -13.33
CA PHE A 6 -1.71 9.40 -12.87
C PHE A 6 -0.78 8.64 -13.79
N LYS A 7 0.40 8.26 -13.27
CA LYS A 7 1.44 7.58 -14.05
C LYS A 7 1.67 6.13 -13.61
N TYR A 8 1.21 5.76 -12.42
CA TYR A 8 1.50 4.47 -11.83
C TYR A 8 0.20 3.77 -11.40
N ILE A 9 0.24 2.44 -11.39
CA ILE A 9 -0.83 1.61 -10.83
C ILE A 9 -0.25 0.80 -9.70
N MET A 10 -0.77 1.03 -8.49
CA MET A 10 -0.53 0.14 -7.37
C MET A 10 -1.37 -1.12 -7.54
N THR A 11 -0.72 -2.27 -7.42
CA THR A 11 -1.40 -3.56 -7.44
C THR A 11 -1.34 -4.17 -6.06
N TYR A 12 -2.50 -4.42 -5.45
CA TYR A 12 -2.63 -5.17 -4.22
C TYR A 12 -3.32 -6.50 -4.50
N LEU A 13 -2.62 -7.61 -4.26
CA LEU A 13 -3.15 -8.95 -4.47
C LEU A 13 -3.35 -9.65 -3.14
N ASN A 14 -4.60 -10.00 -2.85
CA ASN A 14 -4.88 -10.95 -1.77
C ASN A 14 -4.57 -12.36 -2.26
N HIS A 15 -3.48 -12.95 -1.75
CA HIS A 15 -3.03 -14.28 -2.17
C HIS A 15 -4.00 -15.41 -1.83
N PHE A 16 -4.84 -15.26 -0.80
CA PHE A 16 -5.80 -16.27 -0.37
C PHE A 16 -7.04 -16.27 -1.26
N THR A 17 -7.68 -15.10 -1.43
CA THR A 17 -8.91 -14.98 -2.22
C THR A 17 -8.67 -14.80 -3.71
N LYS A 18 -7.42 -14.54 -4.12
CA LYS A 18 -7.04 -14.10 -5.47
C LYS A 18 -7.70 -12.79 -5.90
N PHE A 19 -8.24 -12.02 -4.94
CA PHE A 19 -8.83 -10.72 -5.21
C PHE A 19 -7.73 -9.68 -5.46
N CYS A 20 -7.86 -8.94 -6.56
CA CYS A 20 -6.88 -7.94 -7.00
C CYS A 20 -7.51 -6.54 -6.93
N ILE A 21 -6.81 -5.62 -6.29
CA ILE A 21 -7.18 -4.21 -6.20
C ILE A 21 -6.13 -3.41 -6.98
N LEU A 22 -6.62 -2.58 -7.90
CA LEU A 22 -5.79 -1.67 -8.68
C LEU A 22 -6.13 -0.24 -8.26
N SER A 23 -5.12 0.49 -7.79
CA SER A 23 -5.28 1.88 -7.37
C SER A 23 -4.35 2.76 -8.20
N PRO A 24 -4.87 3.79 -8.90
CA PRO A 24 -4.02 4.72 -9.63
C PRO A 24 -3.23 5.58 -8.65
N LEU A 25 -1.96 5.84 -8.97
CA LEU A 25 -1.08 6.74 -8.23
C LEU A 25 -0.51 7.81 -9.16
N MET A 26 -0.43 9.04 -8.66
CA MET A 26 0.25 10.13 -9.35
C MET A 26 1.77 9.93 -9.29
N LEU A 27 2.29 9.60 -8.11
CA LEU A 27 3.71 9.37 -7.87
C LEU A 27 3.94 8.04 -7.16
N LYS A 28 5.10 7.42 -7.40
CA LYS A 28 5.55 6.23 -6.66
C LYS A 28 6.18 6.64 -5.32
N ARG A 29 5.41 7.32 -4.48
CA ARG A 29 5.82 7.85 -3.17
C ARG A 29 5.25 7.01 -2.03
N ALA A 30 6.02 6.86 -0.95
CA ALA A 30 5.64 6.02 0.18
C ALA A 30 4.35 6.50 0.85
N GLU A 31 4.17 7.82 0.94
CA GLU A 31 3.02 8.49 1.53
C GLU A 31 1.72 8.15 0.77
N GLU A 32 1.76 8.21 -0.55
CA GLU A 32 0.60 7.91 -1.40
C GLU A 32 0.25 6.41 -1.35
N VAL A 33 1.27 5.54 -1.37
CA VAL A 33 1.08 4.09 -1.24
C VAL A 33 0.53 3.72 0.15
N ALA A 34 1.05 4.32 1.22
CA ALA A 34 0.57 4.10 2.58
C ALA A 34 -0.90 4.51 2.74
N SER A 35 -1.28 5.66 2.18
CA SER A 35 -2.68 6.10 2.16
C SER A 35 -3.59 5.09 1.45
N LYS A 36 -3.18 4.57 0.28
CA LYS A 36 -3.96 3.55 -0.45
C LYS A 36 -4.00 2.20 0.25
N LEU A 37 -2.92 1.78 0.90
CA LEU A 37 -2.92 0.58 1.73
C LEU A 37 -3.88 0.71 2.91
N LEU A 38 -3.91 1.88 3.57
CA LEU A 38 -4.81 2.12 4.69
C LEU A 38 -6.28 2.06 4.26
N GLU A 39 -6.65 2.66 3.10
CA GLU A 39 -8.00 2.51 2.52
C GLU A 39 -8.37 1.04 2.31
N ILE A 40 -7.46 0.23 1.76
CA ILE A 40 -7.66 -1.20 1.55
C ILE A 40 -7.86 -1.92 2.89
N PHE A 41 -7.03 -1.65 3.89
CA PHE A 41 -7.11 -2.30 5.20
C PHE A 41 -8.39 -1.96 5.95
N LEU A 42 -8.86 -0.73 5.84
CA LEU A 42 -10.12 -0.30 6.45
C LEU A 42 -11.34 -0.90 5.73
N THR A 43 -11.23 -1.19 4.43
CA THR A 43 -12.32 -1.76 3.63
C THR A 43 -12.42 -3.28 3.76
N PHE A 44 -11.28 -3.99 3.71
CA PHE A 44 -11.22 -5.45 3.62
C PHE A 44 -10.62 -6.12 4.88
N GLY A 45 -10.12 -5.33 5.82
CA GLY A 45 -9.31 -5.79 6.94
C GLY A 45 -7.81 -5.74 6.63
N ALA A 46 -7.01 -5.53 7.68
CA ALA A 46 -5.55 -5.57 7.58
C ALA A 46 -5.06 -7.03 7.42
N PRO A 47 -4.11 -7.29 6.50
CA PRO A 47 -3.54 -8.63 6.35
C PRO A 47 -2.62 -8.97 7.52
N SER A 48 -2.48 -10.26 7.83
CA SER A 48 -1.48 -10.71 8.81
C SER A 48 -0.04 -10.58 8.29
N ILE A 49 0.14 -10.67 6.97
CA ILE A 49 1.45 -10.55 6.31
C ILE A 49 1.26 -9.65 5.09
N LEU A 50 2.07 -8.59 5.01
CA LEU A 50 2.15 -7.71 3.85
C LEU A 50 3.51 -7.92 3.17
N GLN A 51 3.49 -8.27 1.89
CA GLN A 51 4.70 -8.48 1.08
C GLN A 51 4.77 -7.44 -0.03
N SER A 52 5.98 -6.94 -0.30
CA SER A 52 6.25 -5.93 -1.33
C SER A 52 7.43 -6.39 -2.19
N ASP A 53 7.33 -6.16 -3.50
CA ASP A 53 8.36 -6.44 -4.50
C ASP A 53 9.28 -5.23 -4.76
N ASN A 54 8.96 -4.07 -4.20
CA ASN A 54 9.66 -2.80 -4.44
C ASN A 54 10.94 -2.62 -3.60
N GLY A 55 11.49 -3.71 -3.09
CA GLY A 55 12.68 -3.71 -2.25
C GLY A 55 12.43 -3.33 -0.80
N ARG A 56 13.43 -3.60 0.03
CA ARG A 56 13.34 -3.46 1.49
C ARG A 56 13.27 -2.00 1.92
N GLU A 57 14.08 -1.12 1.33
CA GLU A 57 14.13 0.32 1.66
C GLU A 57 12.76 0.98 1.46
N PHE A 58 12.17 0.83 0.28
CA PHE A 58 10.84 1.38 -0.01
C PHE A 58 9.75 0.81 0.90
N SER A 59 9.86 -0.47 1.26
CA SER A 59 8.92 -1.10 2.21
C SER A 59 9.04 -0.49 3.61
N TYR A 60 10.26 -0.14 4.05
CA TYR A 60 10.46 0.56 5.32
C TYR A 60 9.85 1.96 5.28
N ASP A 61 10.00 2.70 4.18
CA ASP A 61 9.41 4.04 4.04
C ASP A 61 7.88 3.98 4.12
N ILE A 62 7.24 3.03 3.42
CA ILE A 62 5.79 2.81 3.51
C ILE A 62 5.36 2.51 4.95
N ILE A 63 6.12 1.67 5.65
CA ILE A 63 5.83 1.33 7.05
C ILE A 63 5.96 2.55 7.96
N ALA A 64 6.98 3.40 7.73
CA ALA A 64 7.15 4.63 8.47
C ALA A 64 5.95 5.55 8.28
N GLU A 65 5.48 5.72 7.03
CA GLU A 65 4.28 6.49 6.70
C GLU A 65 3.00 5.88 7.28
N LEU A 66 2.84 4.55 7.23
CA LEU A 66 1.69 3.89 7.86
C LEU A 66 1.66 4.14 9.37
N LYS A 67 2.81 4.21 10.05
CA LYS A 67 2.88 4.52 11.49
C LYS A 67 2.53 5.96 11.82
N THR A 68 2.71 6.91 10.90
CA THR A 68 2.26 8.30 11.13
C THR A 68 0.73 8.36 11.18
N CYS A 69 0.07 7.59 10.31
CA CYS A 69 -1.38 7.51 10.23
C CYS A 69 -2.02 6.54 11.23
N TRP A 70 -1.29 5.49 11.62
CA TRP A 70 -1.73 4.46 12.57
C TRP A 70 -0.64 4.20 13.63
N PRO A 71 -0.59 5.01 14.71
CA PRO A 71 0.46 4.93 15.72
C PRO A 71 0.50 3.59 16.48
N GLU A 72 -0.64 2.90 16.63
CA GLU A 72 -0.71 1.60 17.30
C GLU A 72 -0.27 0.43 16.41
N LEU A 73 0.14 0.68 15.16
CA LEU A 73 0.62 -0.36 14.24
C LEU A 73 1.84 -1.09 14.81
N LYS A 74 1.67 -2.38 15.10
CA LYS A 74 2.74 -3.28 15.53
C LYS A 74 3.28 -4.07 14.36
N LEU A 75 4.59 -4.02 14.16
CA LEU A 75 5.29 -4.90 13.23
C LEU A 75 5.60 -6.20 13.95
N VAL A 76 5.13 -7.31 13.40
CA VAL A 76 5.52 -8.65 13.83
C VAL A 76 6.61 -9.11 12.88
N THR A 77 7.86 -9.13 13.35
CA THR A 77 9.05 -9.56 12.60
C THR A 77 9.49 -10.94 13.02
#